data_AF-A0A831TNR2-F1
#
_entry.id   AF-A0A831TNR2-F1
#
_cell.length_a   1.000
_cell.length_b   1.000
_cell.length_c   1.000
_cell.angle_alpha   90.00
_cell.angle_beta   90.00
_cell.angle_gamma   90.00
#
_symmetry.space_group_name_H-M   'P 1'
#
loop_
_entity.id
_entity.type
_entity.pdbx_description
1 polymer ?
#
loop_
_entity_poly.entity_id
_entity_poly.type
_entity_poly.pdbx_seq_one_letter_code
_entity_poly.pdbx_strand_id
1 'polypeptide(L)'
;IAALFDAEETKIGQRSRSGVPIYDVRRLRAIVRRKRIRIAVIAVPAAAAQEVVDRVVAAGIRAILNFSPGAIKVPRGVKLKSVDLTMSLESLSFYLALGGHDGRS
;
A
#
# COMPACT_ATOMS: atom_id res chain seq x y z
N ILE A 1 -6.99 9.65 5.11
CA ILE A 1 -7.21 8.73 3.96
C ILE A 1 -8.48 9.16 3.23
N ALA A 2 -8.45 9.38 1.91
CA ALA A 2 -9.57 9.98 1.16
C ALA A 2 -10.61 8.97 0.60
N ALA A 3 -10.19 7.73 0.40
CA ALA A 3 -10.98 6.60 -0.10
C ALA A 3 -10.23 5.30 0.20
N LEU A 4 -10.96 4.21 0.41
CA LEU A 4 -10.44 2.84 0.47
C LEU A 4 -10.98 2.05 -0.71
N PHE A 5 -10.20 1.10 -1.21
CA PHE A 5 -10.62 0.22 -2.30
C PHE A 5 -10.34 -1.22 -1.90
N ASP A 6 -11.30 -2.10 -2.14
CA ASP A 6 -11.16 -3.54 -1.92
C ASP A 6 -11.82 -4.30 -3.09
N ALA A 7 -11.41 -5.55 -3.27
CA ALA A 7 -11.99 -6.47 -4.24
C ALA A 7 -13.04 -7.40 -3.61
N GLU A 8 -13.04 -7.56 -2.28
CA GLU A 8 -14.02 -8.40 -1.59
C GLU A 8 -15.39 -7.72 -1.51
N GLU A 9 -16.39 -8.33 -2.14
CA GLU A 9 -17.77 -7.81 -2.19
C GLU A 9 -18.37 -7.59 -0.81
N THR A 10 -17.99 -8.40 0.18
CA THR A 10 -18.45 -8.27 1.56
C THR A 10 -18.04 -6.93 2.18
N LYS A 11 -16.89 -6.36 1.78
CA LYS A 11 -16.35 -5.09 2.32
C LYS A 11 -16.80 -3.87 1.51
N ILE A 12 -17.18 -4.05 0.25
CA ILE A 12 -17.59 -2.96 -0.63
C ILE A 12 -18.90 -2.33 -0.12
N GLY A 13 -18.93 -0.99 -0.07
CA GLY A 13 -20.08 -0.23 0.45
C GLY A 13 -20.07 -0.06 1.97
N GLN A 14 -19.22 -0.80 2.69
CA GLN A 14 -18.98 -0.55 4.11
C GLN A 14 -18.13 0.72 4.32
N ARG A 15 -18.04 1.14 5.59
CA ARG A 15 -17.10 2.16 6.04
C ARG A 15 -16.04 1.50 6.91
N SER A 16 -14.79 1.95 6.76
CA SER A 16 -13.75 1.60 7.73
C SER A 16 -14.09 2.11 9.13
N ARG A 17 -13.34 1.63 10.13
CA ARG A 17 -13.44 2.07 11.53
C ARG A 17 -13.31 3.58 11.71
N SER A 18 -12.62 4.27 10.78
CA SER A 18 -12.46 5.74 10.78
C SER A 18 -13.50 6.46 9.90
N GLY A 19 -14.56 5.78 9.47
CA GLY A 19 -15.66 6.35 8.68
C GLY A 19 -15.39 6.52 7.18
N VAL A 20 -14.22 6.09 6.68
CA VAL A 20 -13.86 6.21 5.26
C VAL A 20 -14.60 5.16 4.43
N PRO A 21 -15.30 5.53 3.34
CA PRO A 21 -16.03 4.59 2.49
C PRO A 21 -15.08 3.66 1.72
N ILE A 22 -15.46 2.39 1.66
CA ILE A 22 -14.80 1.34 0.89
C ILE A 22 -15.51 1.22 -0.46
N TYR A 23 -14.78 1.50 -1.53
CA TYR A 23 -15.26 1.42 -2.89
C TYR A 23 -14.77 0.14 -3.55
N ASP A 24 -15.52 -0.31 -4.54
CA ASP A 24 -15.06 -1.32 -5.47
C ASP A 24 -13.83 -0.83 -6.24
N VAL A 25 -12.80 -1.67 -6.37
CA VAL A 25 -11.58 -1.39 -7.13
C VAL A 25 -11.86 -1.00 -8.60
N ARG A 26 -12.94 -1.50 -9.21
CA ARG A 26 -13.40 -1.12 -10.57
C ARG A 26 -13.74 0.37 -10.68
N ARG A 27 -14.11 1.01 -9.56
CA ARG A 27 -14.43 2.45 -9.51
C ARG A 27 -13.20 3.34 -9.28
N LEU A 28 -12.01 2.76 -9.13
CA LEU A 28 -10.78 3.48 -8.79
C LEU A 28 -10.56 4.69 -9.69
N ARG A 29 -10.58 4.53 -11.01
CA ARG A 29 -10.35 5.62 -11.96
C ARG A 29 -11.33 6.78 -11.79
N ALA A 30 -12.62 6.50 -11.62
CA ALA A 30 -13.64 7.53 -11.45
C ALA A 30 -13.47 8.29 -10.12
N ILE A 31 -13.20 7.56 -9.04
CA ILE A 31 -13.03 8.14 -7.70
C ILE A 31 -11.75 8.97 -7.61
N VAL A 32 -10.64 8.47 -8.18
CA VAL A 32 -9.35 9.18 -8.23
C VAL A 32 -9.49 10.53 -8.93
N ARG A 33 -10.16 10.59 -10.09
CA ARG A 33 -10.40 11.85 -10.81
C ARG A 33 -11.30 12.78 -10.01
N ARG A 34 -12.43 12.29 -9.50
CA ARG A 34 -13.41 13.09 -8.75
C ARG A 34 -12.82 13.69 -7.48
N LYS A 35 -12.02 12.91 -6.73
CA LYS A 35 -11.41 13.33 -5.46
C LYS A 35 -10.01 13.92 -5.63
N ARG A 36 -9.50 14.04 -6.86
CA ARG A 36 -8.14 14.53 -7.18
C ARG A 36 -7.06 13.82 -6.35
N ILE A 37 -7.15 12.50 -6.24
CA ILE A 37 -6.21 11.70 -5.43
C ILE A 37 -4.84 11.70 -6.12
N ARG A 38 -3.77 12.00 -5.36
CA ARG A 38 -2.40 12.12 -5.89
C ARG A 38 -1.45 11.03 -5.40
N ILE A 39 -1.77 10.38 -4.29
CA ILE A 39 -0.96 9.35 -3.63
C ILE A 39 -1.84 8.11 -3.42
N ALA A 40 -1.33 6.94 -3.81
CA ALA A 40 -1.93 5.64 -3.50
C ALA A 40 -1.07 4.87 -2.48
N VAL A 41 -1.74 4.13 -1.60
CA VAL A 41 -1.10 3.14 -0.74
C VAL A 41 -1.58 1.77 -1.17
N ILE A 42 -0.65 0.85 -1.41
CA ILE A 42 -0.94 -0.50 -1.91
C ILE A 42 -0.47 -1.51 -0.86
N ALA A 43 -1.38 -2.38 -0.45
CA ALA A 43 -1.15 -3.40 0.58
C ALA A 43 -1.94 -4.67 0.24
N VAL A 44 -1.72 -5.19 -0.97
CA VAL A 44 -2.36 -6.42 -1.49
C VAL A 44 -1.34 -7.56 -1.55
N PRO A 45 -1.75 -8.84 -1.72
CA PRO A 45 -0.83 -9.94 -1.95
C PRO A 45 0.06 -9.74 -3.18
N ALA A 46 1.26 -10.35 -3.19
CA ALA A 46 2.23 -10.21 -4.29
C ALA A 46 1.63 -10.47 -5.68
N ALA A 47 0.79 -11.50 -5.79
CA ALA A 47 0.14 -11.91 -7.05
C ALA A 47 -0.74 -10.80 -7.67
N ALA A 48 -1.31 -9.91 -6.84
CA ALA A 48 -2.17 -8.82 -7.29
C ALA A 48 -1.45 -7.46 -7.37
N ALA A 49 -0.24 -7.36 -6.81
CA ALA A 49 0.41 -6.08 -6.57
C ALA A 49 0.72 -5.30 -7.85
N GLN A 50 1.30 -5.95 -8.86
CA GLN A 50 1.61 -5.30 -10.14
C GLN A 50 0.34 -4.83 -10.86
N GLU A 51 -0.71 -5.66 -10.88
CA GLU A 51 -1.97 -5.30 -11.53
C GLU A 51 -2.61 -4.06 -10.86
N VAL A 52 -2.63 -4.01 -9.53
CA VAL A 52 -3.17 -2.86 -8.79
C VAL A 52 -2.34 -1.60 -9.05
N VAL A 53 -1.02 -1.72 -9.09
CA VAL A 53 -0.12 -0.60 -9.44
C VAL A 53 -0.44 -0.07 -10.84
N ASP A 54 -0.58 -0.94 -11.83
CA ASP A 54 -0.87 -0.54 -13.21
C ASP A 54 -2.22 0.18 -13.30
N ARG A 55 -3.24 -0.30 -12.58
CA ARG A 55 -4.55 0.37 -12.49
C ARG A 55 -4.46 1.75 -11.83
N VAL A 56 -3.67 1.88 -10.77
CA VAL A 56 -3.40 3.14 -10.07
C VAL A 56 -2.71 4.15 -10.98
N VAL A 57 -1.68 3.70 -11.71
CA VAL A 57 -0.96 4.53 -12.69
C VAL A 57 -1.88 4.95 -13.84
N ALA A 58 -2.67 4.03 -14.38
CA ALA A 58 -3.65 4.32 -15.44
C ALA A 58 -4.76 5.28 -14.99
N ALA A 59 -5.04 5.35 -13.69
CA ALA A 59 -5.94 6.35 -13.11
C ALA A 59 -5.32 7.75 -12.98
N GLY A 60 -4.03 7.91 -13.27
CA GLY A 60 -3.30 9.17 -13.24
C GLY A 60 -2.57 9.46 -11.93
N ILE A 61 -2.50 8.48 -11.01
CA ILE A 61 -1.73 8.63 -9.77
C ILE A 61 -0.25 8.46 -10.09
N ARG A 62 0.56 9.39 -9.59
CA ARG A 62 2.01 9.46 -9.87
C ARG A 62 2.89 9.17 -8.65
N ALA A 63 2.31 9.03 -7.46
CA ALA A 63 3.02 8.68 -6.24
C ALA A 63 2.37 7.46 -5.59
N ILE A 64 3.16 6.42 -5.36
CA ILE A 64 2.70 5.13 -4.86
C ILE A 64 3.59 4.71 -3.69
N LEU A 65 2.96 4.43 -2.55
CA LEU A 65 3.57 3.80 -1.40
C LEU A 65 3.15 2.32 -1.41
N ASN A 66 4.11 1.42 -1.59
CA ASN A 66 3.86 -0.01 -1.72
C ASN A 66 4.33 -0.76 -0.46
N PHE A 67 3.41 -1.48 0.16
CA PHE A 67 3.66 -2.43 1.25
C PHE A 67 3.52 -3.88 0.78
N SER A 68 3.13 -4.10 -0.48
CA SER A 68 3.03 -5.43 -1.05
C SER A 68 4.42 -6.02 -1.30
N PRO A 69 4.64 -7.29 -0.97
CA PRO A 69 5.92 -7.97 -1.22
C PRO A 69 6.16 -8.14 -2.72
N GLY A 70 7.43 -8.06 -3.11
CA GLY A 70 7.88 -8.33 -4.48
C GLY A 70 8.33 -7.08 -5.24
N ALA A 71 8.97 -7.32 -6.38
CA ALA A 71 9.48 -6.28 -7.26
C ALA A 71 8.36 -5.71 -8.13
N ILE A 72 8.06 -4.43 -7.94
CA ILE A 72 7.04 -3.70 -8.70
C ILE A 72 7.71 -2.82 -9.75
N LYS A 73 7.19 -2.87 -10.98
CA LYS A 73 7.61 -2.01 -12.09
C LYS A 73 6.64 -0.84 -12.24
N VAL A 74 7.18 0.35 -12.44
CA VAL A 74 6.40 1.57 -12.75
C VAL A 74 7.02 2.32 -13.92
N PRO A 75 6.22 3.00 -14.75
CA PRO A 75 6.73 3.80 -15.86
C PRO A 75 7.50 5.04 -15.37
N ARG A 76 8.29 5.63 -16.28
CA ARG A 76 9.01 6.88 -16.00
C ARG A 76 8.03 7.98 -15.59
N GLY A 77 8.40 8.74 -14.55
CA GLY A 77 7.58 9.84 -14.04
C GLY A 77 6.56 9.45 -12.96
N VAL A 78 6.50 8.17 -12.57
CA VAL A 78 5.83 7.67 -11.37
C VAL A 78 6.87 7.44 -10.27
N LYS A 79 6.60 7.92 -9.06
CA LYS A 79 7.41 7.66 -7.87
C LYS A 79 6.80 6.48 -7.10
N LEU A 80 7.60 5.44 -6.93
CA LEU A 80 7.27 4.27 -6.13
C LEU A 80 8.20 4.22 -4.91
N LYS A 81 7.63 4.09 -3.72
CA LYS A 81 8.37 3.80 -2.49
C LYS A 81 7.86 2.46 -1.95
N SER A 82 8.68 1.43 -2.02
CA SER A 82 8.38 0.15 -1.36
C SER A 82 8.85 0.19 0.10
N VAL A 83 8.06 -0.39 0.99
CA VAL A 83 8.37 -0.58 2.40
C VAL A 83 8.33 -2.08 2.68
N ASP A 84 9.49 -2.66 2.94
CA ASP A 84 9.63 -4.05 3.35
C ASP A 84 9.45 -4.15 4.87
N LEU A 85 8.25 -4.55 5.31
CA LEU A 85 8.01 -4.80 6.73
C LEU A 85 8.82 -5.98 7.25
N THR A 86 9.07 -7.00 6.42
CA THR A 86 9.84 -8.19 6.81
C THR A 86 11.27 -7.82 7.20
N MET A 87 11.96 -7.03 6.37
CA MET A 87 13.30 -6.52 6.67
C MET A 87 13.29 -5.61 7.90
N SER A 88 12.23 -4.81 8.08
CA SER A 88 12.08 -3.93 9.24
C SER A 88 11.95 -4.73 10.54
N LEU A 89 11.17 -5.82 10.53
CA LEU A 89 10.98 -6.71 11.69
C LEU A 89 12.20 -7.60 11.97
N GLU A 90 12.91 -8.05 10.94
CA GLU A 90 14.17 -8.78 11.09
C GLU A 90 15.24 -7.90 11.74
N SER A 91 15.37 -6.66 11.27
CA SER A 91 16.28 -5.67 11.87
C SER A 91 15.93 -5.39 13.35
N LEU A 92 14.64 -5.30 13.70
CA LEU A 92 14.21 -5.10 15.09
C LEU A 92 14.47 -6.35 15.95
N SER A 93 14.22 -7.54 15.41
CA SER A 93 14.53 -8.82 16.07
C SER A 93 16.03 -8.97 16.32
N PHE A 94 16.87 -8.58 15.34
CA PHE A 94 18.33 -8.60 15.46
C PHE A 94 18.82 -7.59 16.50
N TYR A 95 18.22 -6.40 16.55
CA TYR A 95 18.53 -5.40 17.58
C TYR A 95 18.22 -5.91 19.00
N LEU A 96 17.08 -6.59 19.18
CA LEU A 96 16.74 -7.24 20.45
C LEU A 96 17.66 -8.42 20.78
N ALA A 97 18.07 -9.19 19.77
CA ALA A 97 19.01 -10.30 19.94
C ALA A 97 20.43 -9.83 20.32
N LEU A 98 20.88 -8.69 19.78
CA LEU A 98 22.16 -8.06 20.15
C LEU A 98 22.08 -7.25 21.45
N GLY A 99 20.89 -6.77 21.83
CA GLY A 99 20.64 -5.99 23.05
C GLY A 99 20.58 -6.81 24.34
N GLY A 100 20.83 -8.12 24.28
CA GLY A 100 20.93 -9.00 25.46
C GLY A 100 22.32 -9.05 26.11
N HIS A 101 23.29 -8.28 25.62
CA HIS A 101 24.68 -8.40 26.06
C HIS A 101 25.40 -7.05 26.20
N ASP A 102 24.80 -6.07 26.87
CA ASP A 102 25.60 -5.01 27.52
C ASP A 102 24.90 -4.46 28.76
N GLY A 103 25.52 -4.70 29.91
CA GLY A 103 24.95 -4.33 31.22
C GLY A 103 25.53 -5.09 32.42
N ARG A 104 26.78 -5.57 32.35
CA ARG A 104 27.62 -5.81 33.53
C ARG A 104 28.98 -5.19 33.28
N SER A 105 29.23 -4.03 33.88
CA SER A 105 30.48 -3.77 34.58
C SER A 105 30.31 -2.63 35.57
#